data_AF-A0A2V0P3E0-F1
#
_entry.id   AF-A0A2V0P3E0-F1
#
_cell.length_a   1.000
_cell.length_b   1.000
_cell.length_c   1.000
_cell.angle_alpha   90.00
_cell.angle_beta   90.00
_cell.angle_gamma   90.00
#
_symmetry.space_group_name_H-M   'P 1'
#
loop_
_entity.id
_entity.type
_entity.pdbx_description
1 polymer ?
#
loop_
_entity_poly.entity_id
_entity_poly.type
_entity_poly.pdbx_seq_one_letter_code
_entity_poly.pdbx_strand_id
1 'polypeptide(L)'
;MRWGRLQACGGSRAPPWRAARRARPAPLLPLLLLALALAHAPRPAACLYHTASETLHWFAHKARSHPERLNYTLLTDSFSGTAVPLATLGRPAGAPGAPRVLFVFGEHCREVITSEVGLWLGRLLADENATVRDWPELHAALERAGEPPPPPGGGGWRGAVGAWAGKLLSAMTVQIVPIESLEGRRQVEAGDLCLRRTAGSEVDLNRNWPFAWQHGSPSSDTYGGPSPLSEPQTRLLRAEMDAAPLAGYVNVHSGEWALYTPWDSKPAYAPGLPADLPKLVERVAAVCGCTAGPAGAVSGYLAFGSSMDYAYMHSKVPYPLTVEVFGGDGHGKLPAGSKNAPMSEFPLVMPTEEEAASVAASARRHAAAGAAAGAAGLGRRGALLRRARRAAGGGAGAAAAAGGGRRLAGAGQEGRQSLALSAVFAAPAWQGAGDQSQQQQQQPQQQPQHQAKPAQQRRALLDAAAADALLSAYEAAPDGARRCFEIFNPRDEAAYRKVVGDWLAAFLIILRHISEHSGPQAAGAAAAGAAASGAEAAAAAAPQAGAGAAAAAVAAPAGAAAPQAAASSAGVQLSSSGAASGPAGAVGAG
;
A
#
# COMPACT_ATOMS: atom_id res chain seq x y z
N MET A 1 17.04 -75.53 -66.86
CA MET A 1 17.29 -76.99 -66.73
C MET A 1 17.02 -77.42 -65.30
N ARG A 2 16.33 -78.57 -65.13
CA ARG A 2 16.30 -79.56 -64.01
C ARG A 2 16.52 -79.06 -62.56
N TRP A 3 15.56 -79.18 -61.63
CA TRP A 3 15.10 -80.35 -60.83
C TRP A 3 16.08 -80.92 -59.77
N GLY A 4 15.55 -81.13 -58.55
CA GLY A 4 16.05 -81.98 -57.46
C GLY A 4 16.19 -81.23 -56.12
N ARG A 5 15.38 -81.32 -55.05
CA ARG A 5 14.57 -82.36 -54.36
C ARG A 5 15.37 -83.18 -53.31
N LEU A 6 14.72 -83.36 -52.13
CA LEU A 6 14.96 -84.24 -50.94
C LEU A 6 15.63 -83.54 -49.75
N GLN A 7 15.29 -83.71 -48.45
CA GLN A 7 14.30 -84.46 -47.62
C GLN A 7 14.43 -83.83 -46.19
N ALA A 8 13.40 -83.43 -45.44
CA ALA A 8 12.34 -84.15 -44.68
C ALA A 8 12.77 -84.82 -43.35
N CYS A 9 12.11 -84.36 -42.26
CA CYS A 9 11.74 -84.99 -40.96
C CYS A 9 12.16 -84.12 -39.74
N GLY A 10 11.30 -83.66 -38.82
CA GLY A 10 9.85 -83.75 -38.68
C GLY A 10 9.33 -83.00 -37.43
N GLY A 11 8.10 -82.46 -37.52
CA GLY A 11 7.06 -82.32 -36.47
C GLY A 11 7.31 -81.40 -35.26
N SER A 12 6.49 -80.38 -34.96
CA SER A 12 5.03 -80.44 -34.86
C SER A 12 4.36 -79.05 -34.80
N ARG A 13 3.21 -78.95 -35.52
CA ARG A 13 2.02 -78.07 -35.35
C ARG A 13 2.16 -76.52 -35.37
N ALA A 14 1.61 -75.94 -36.44
CA ALA A 14 1.16 -74.53 -36.59
C ALA A 14 -0.41 -74.50 -36.62
N PRO A 15 -1.16 -73.40 -36.90
CA PRO A 15 -0.88 -71.96 -37.11
C PRO A 15 -1.94 -71.06 -36.32
N PRO A 16 -2.26 -69.77 -36.61
CA PRO A 16 -1.82 -68.88 -37.67
C PRO A 16 -1.43 -67.44 -37.30
N TRP A 17 -0.62 -66.91 -38.21
CA TRP A 17 -0.40 -65.51 -38.54
C TRP A 17 -1.71 -64.76 -38.78
N ARG A 18 -1.89 -63.61 -38.13
CA ARG A 18 -2.73 -62.50 -38.61
C ARG A 18 -1.96 -61.19 -38.51
N ALA A 19 -1.65 -60.66 -39.69
CA ALA A 19 -1.43 -59.25 -40.06
C ALA A 19 -0.85 -58.30 -38.99
N ALA A 20 0.42 -57.92 -39.17
CA ALA A 20 0.97 -56.70 -38.62
C ALA A 20 0.14 -55.49 -39.08
N ARG A 21 -0.61 -54.88 -38.16
CA ARG A 21 -1.23 -53.57 -38.38
C ARG A 21 -0.12 -52.53 -38.34
N ARG A 22 0.13 -51.86 -39.48
CA ARG A 22 0.87 -50.59 -39.50
C ARG A 22 0.13 -49.62 -38.57
N ALA A 23 0.75 -49.26 -37.44
CA ALA A 23 0.28 -48.16 -36.61
C ALA A 23 0.32 -46.89 -37.46
N ARG A 24 -0.84 -46.30 -37.72
CA ARG A 24 -0.93 -44.97 -38.35
C ARG A 24 -0.31 -43.97 -37.37
N PRO A 25 0.54 -43.02 -37.81
CA PRO A 25 1.01 -41.96 -36.93
C PRO A 25 -0.21 -41.20 -36.43
N ALA A 26 -0.32 -41.03 -35.10
CA ALA A 26 -1.33 -40.18 -34.51
C ALA A 26 -1.24 -38.78 -35.14
N PRO A 27 -2.37 -38.14 -35.49
CA PRO A 27 -2.32 -36.87 -36.20
C PRO A 27 -1.80 -35.80 -35.23
N LEU A 28 -0.55 -35.35 -35.45
CA LEU A 28 0.08 -34.28 -34.67
C LEU A 28 -0.60 -32.92 -34.89
N LEU A 29 -1.30 -32.76 -36.02
CA LEU A 29 -1.95 -31.52 -36.42
C LEU A 29 -3.10 -31.09 -35.49
N PRO A 30 -4.08 -31.94 -35.10
CA PRO A 30 -5.11 -31.58 -34.12
C PRO A 30 -4.55 -31.33 -32.72
N LEU A 31 -3.45 -31.99 -32.32
CA LEU A 31 -2.77 -31.70 -31.04
C LEU A 31 -2.05 -30.34 -31.07
N LEU A 32 -1.42 -30.00 -32.21
CA LEU A 32 -0.78 -28.71 -32.42
C LEU A 32 -1.82 -27.58 -32.53
N LEU A 33 -2.94 -27.81 -33.21
CA LEU A 33 -4.05 -26.87 -33.32
C LEU A 33 -4.77 -26.69 -31.98
N LEU A 34 -4.92 -27.74 -31.17
CA LEU A 34 -5.44 -27.65 -29.80
C LEU A 34 -4.45 -26.91 -28.89
N ALA A 35 -3.14 -27.14 -29.02
CA ALA A 35 -2.12 -26.41 -28.27
C ALA A 35 -2.07 -24.93 -28.68
N LEU A 36 -2.19 -24.62 -29.98
CA LEU A 36 -2.32 -23.25 -30.47
C LEU A 36 -3.63 -22.60 -30.02
N ALA A 37 -4.75 -23.33 -30.04
CA ALA A 37 -6.04 -22.84 -29.55
C ALA A 37 -6.06 -22.63 -28.02
N LEU A 38 -5.35 -23.45 -27.24
CA LEU A 38 -5.15 -23.25 -25.80
C LEU A 38 -4.14 -22.13 -25.49
N ALA A 39 -3.18 -21.88 -26.39
CA ALA A 39 -2.24 -20.76 -26.29
C ALA A 39 -2.86 -19.41 -26.70
N HIS A 40 -3.92 -19.44 -27.53
CA HIS A 40 -4.66 -18.26 -28.00
C HIS A 40 -6.06 -18.14 -27.38
N ALA A 41 -6.50 -19.10 -26.57
CA ALA A 41 -7.67 -18.92 -25.73
C ALA A 41 -7.35 -17.77 -24.77
N PRO A 42 -8.20 -16.74 -24.65
CA PRO A 42 -8.04 -15.76 -23.58
C PRO A 42 -7.95 -16.57 -22.29
N ARG A 43 -6.83 -16.44 -21.58
CA ARG A 43 -6.74 -16.96 -20.22
C ARG A 43 -7.97 -16.41 -19.50
N PRO A 44 -8.73 -17.22 -18.74
CA PRO A 44 -9.72 -16.64 -17.85
C PRO A 44 -9.00 -15.53 -17.07
N ALA A 45 -9.70 -14.43 -16.77
CA ALA A 45 -9.18 -13.29 -16.01
C ALA A 45 -8.71 -13.64 -14.57
N ALA A 46 -8.53 -14.93 -14.28
CA ALA A 46 -8.06 -15.48 -13.05
C ALA A 46 -6.65 -14.97 -12.74
N CYS A 47 -6.55 -14.29 -11.60
CA CYS A 47 -5.34 -13.79 -10.94
C CYS A 47 -4.82 -12.40 -11.36
N LEU A 48 -5.68 -11.41 -11.65
CA LEU A 48 -5.22 -10.01 -11.74
C LEU A 48 -4.75 -9.45 -10.38
N TYR A 49 -5.49 -9.76 -9.32
CA TYR A 49 -5.28 -9.22 -7.98
C TYR A 49 -4.73 -10.29 -7.04
N HIS A 50 -3.75 -9.93 -6.24
CA HIS A 50 -3.27 -10.75 -5.13
C HIS A 50 -4.17 -10.52 -3.92
N THR A 51 -4.39 -11.55 -3.12
CA THR A 51 -4.98 -11.40 -1.79
C THR A 51 -4.04 -10.63 -0.85
N ALA A 52 -4.56 -10.12 0.25
CA ALA A 52 -3.77 -9.50 1.30
C ALA A 52 -2.71 -10.47 1.83
N SER A 53 -3.08 -11.75 1.95
CA SER A 53 -2.16 -12.80 2.39
C SER A 53 -1.00 -13.00 1.42
N GLU A 54 -1.25 -13.07 0.11
CA GLU A 54 -0.21 -13.21 -0.91
C GLU A 54 0.70 -11.98 -0.99
N THR A 55 0.11 -10.79 -0.94
CA THR A 55 0.84 -9.51 -0.93
C THR A 55 1.80 -9.47 0.24
N LEU A 56 1.31 -9.67 1.46
CA LEU A 56 2.15 -9.63 2.68
C LEU A 56 3.13 -10.81 2.74
N HIS A 57 2.72 -11.98 2.25
CA HIS A 57 3.62 -13.13 2.15
C HIS A 57 4.83 -12.83 1.27
N TRP A 58 4.63 -12.17 0.12
CA TRP A 58 5.73 -11.80 -0.76
C TRP A 58 6.74 -10.90 -0.05
N PHE A 59 6.30 -9.83 0.62
CA PHE A 59 7.19 -8.94 1.37
C PHE A 59 7.92 -9.69 2.49
N ALA A 60 7.21 -10.46 3.31
CA ALA A 60 7.80 -11.22 4.41
C ALA A 60 8.76 -12.33 3.93
N HIS A 61 8.49 -12.95 2.78
CA HIS A 61 9.38 -13.94 2.18
C HIS A 61 10.63 -13.26 1.60
N LYS A 62 10.46 -12.15 0.88
CA LYS A 62 11.58 -11.40 0.31
C LYS A 62 12.51 -10.85 1.39
N ALA A 63 11.96 -10.35 2.49
CA ALA A 63 12.76 -9.88 3.64
C ALA A 63 13.63 -10.99 4.26
N ARG A 64 13.11 -12.22 4.31
CA ARG A 64 13.82 -13.37 4.88
C ARG A 64 14.87 -13.95 3.94
N SER A 65 14.61 -13.91 2.63
CA SER A 65 15.53 -14.44 1.61
C SER A 65 16.60 -13.42 1.20
N HIS A 66 16.31 -12.13 1.32
CA HIS A 66 17.21 -11.02 0.95
C HIS A 66 17.21 -9.90 2.03
N PRO A 67 17.62 -10.21 3.28
CA PRO A 67 17.62 -9.25 4.38
C PRO A 67 18.55 -8.05 4.14
N GLU A 68 19.50 -8.16 3.21
CA GLU A 68 20.38 -7.08 2.77
C GLU A 68 19.68 -6.02 1.89
N ARG A 69 18.50 -6.35 1.33
CA ARG A 69 17.73 -5.45 0.44
C ARG A 69 16.45 -4.94 1.06
N LEU A 70 15.81 -5.75 1.89
CA LEU A 70 14.47 -5.49 2.40
C LEU A 70 14.35 -6.01 3.83
N ASN A 71 13.86 -5.17 4.73
CA ASN A 71 13.37 -5.56 6.04
C ASN A 71 11.84 -5.47 6.06
N TYR A 72 11.18 -6.36 6.78
CA TYR A 72 9.72 -6.37 6.92
C TYR A 72 9.33 -6.44 8.39
N THR A 73 8.55 -5.46 8.84
CA THR A 73 8.11 -5.32 10.22
C THR A 73 6.60 -5.08 10.29
N LEU A 74 6.02 -5.33 11.44
CA LEU A 74 4.65 -4.91 11.76
C LEU A 74 4.74 -3.77 12.78
N LEU A 75 4.23 -2.60 12.42
CA LEU A 75 3.99 -1.53 13.37
C LEU A 75 2.78 -1.93 14.21
N THR A 76 2.92 -2.09 15.52
CA THR A 76 1.85 -2.62 16.38
C THR A 76 1.38 -1.62 17.41
N ASP A 77 0.08 -1.40 17.48
CA ASP A 77 -0.54 -0.64 18.57
C ASP A 77 -0.79 -1.57 19.76
N SER A 78 -0.07 -1.33 20.86
CA SER A 78 -0.11 -2.21 22.04
C SER A 78 -1.47 -2.30 22.73
N PHE A 79 -2.36 -1.34 22.49
CA PHE A 79 -3.68 -1.27 23.13
C PHE A 79 -4.73 -2.05 22.33
N SER A 80 -4.86 -1.77 21.04
CA SER A 80 -5.84 -2.42 20.16
C SER A 80 -5.36 -3.76 19.59
N GLY A 81 -4.04 -4.01 19.56
CA GLY A 81 -3.45 -5.14 18.84
C GLY A 81 -3.40 -4.95 17.33
N THR A 82 -3.85 -3.80 16.81
CA THR A 82 -3.80 -3.47 15.39
C THR A 82 -2.35 -3.46 14.90
N ALA A 83 -2.13 -4.00 13.70
CA ALA A 83 -0.83 -4.03 13.06
C ALA A 83 -0.88 -3.42 11.65
N VAL A 84 0.05 -2.52 11.35
CA VAL A 84 0.27 -1.97 10.01
C VAL A 84 1.58 -2.55 9.46
N PRO A 85 1.56 -3.26 8.32
CA PRO A 85 2.75 -3.81 7.70
C PRO A 85 3.66 -2.72 7.14
N LEU A 86 4.97 -2.86 7.32
CA LEU A 86 5.97 -1.93 6.83
C LEU A 86 7.15 -2.70 6.22
N ALA A 87 7.40 -2.48 4.93
CA ALA A 87 8.60 -2.92 4.24
C ALA A 87 9.58 -1.75 4.12
N THR A 88 10.82 -1.93 4.56
CA THR A 88 11.89 -0.94 4.44
C THR A 88 12.96 -1.48 3.50
N LEU A 89 13.16 -0.81 2.36
CA LEU A 89 14.07 -1.20 1.30
C LEU A 89 15.28 -0.27 1.23
N GLY A 90 16.44 -0.83 0.87
CA GLY A 90 17.67 -0.06 0.66
C GLY A 90 18.41 0.22 1.96
N ARG A 91 18.92 1.44 2.13
CA ARG A 91 19.68 1.79 3.35
C ARG A 91 18.79 1.67 4.60
N PRO A 92 19.34 1.27 5.76
CA PRO A 92 18.58 1.26 7.01
C PRO A 92 17.94 2.63 7.28
N ALA A 93 16.70 2.63 7.78
CA ALA A 93 16.02 3.86 8.17
C ALA A 93 16.85 4.63 9.20
N GLY A 94 17.08 5.92 8.94
CA GLY A 94 17.91 6.78 9.78
C GLY A 94 19.42 6.68 9.54
N ALA A 95 19.86 5.97 8.50
CA ALA A 95 21.25 6.01 8.07
C ALA A 95 21.67 7.47 7.75
N PRO A 96 22.75 8.00 8.37
CA PRO A 96 23.14 9.40 8.20
C PRO A 96 23.27 9.78 6.72
N GLY A 97 22.60 10.87 6.33
CA GLY A 97 22.67 11.46 4.99
C GLY A 97 21.89 10.73 3.88
N ALA A 98 21.14 9.66 4.19
CA ALA A 98 20.27 9.00 3.21
C ALA A 98 18.86 9.60 3.25
N PRO A 99 18.31 10.11 2.14
CA PRO A 99 16.92 10.54 2.11
C PRO A 99 15.99 9.35 2.37
N ARG A 100 14.88 9.59 3.06
CA ARG A 100 13.86 8.59 3.36
C ARG A 100 12.55 8.96 2.68
N VAL A 101 11.97 8.03 1.94
CA VAL A 101 10.67 8.21 1.26
C VAL A 101 9.70 7.17 1.78
N LEU A 102 8.50 7.59 2.17
CA LEU A 102 7.44 6.71 2.66
C LEU A 102 6.27 6.68 1.65
N PHE A 103 5.95 5.48 1.16
CA PHE A 103 4.74 5.21 0.39
C PHE A 103 3.70 4.52 1.25
N VAL A 104 2.46 4.96 1.14
CA VAL A 104 1.30 4.38 1.84
C VAL A 104 0.27 3.92 0.81
N PHE A 105 -0.05 2.63 0.83
CA PHE A 105 -1.03 2.00 -0.05
C PHE A 105 -2.15 1.35 0.78
N GLY A 106 -3.34 1.22 0.19
CA GLY A 106 -4.48 0.58 0.83
C GLY A 106 -4.99 1.32 2.08
N GLU A 107 -4.93 2.66 2.07
CA GLU A 107 -5.53 3.51 3.10
C GLU A 107 -7.07 3.38 3.07
N HIS A 108 -7.68 3.41 1.87
CA HIS A 108 -9.09 3.03 1.68
C HIS A 108 -9.20 1.59 1.21
N CYS A 109 -10.12 0.83 1.81
CA CYS A 109 -10.14 -0.63 1.68
C CYS A 109 -10.46 -1.11 0.25
N ARG A 110 -11.43 -0.47 -0.43
CA ARG A 110 -11.90 -0.81 -1.79
C ARG A 110 -10.91 -0.50 -2.90
N GLU A 111 -9.87 0.27 -2.62
CA GLU A 111 -8.89 0.76 -3.59
C GLU A 111 -7.78 -0.29 -3.79
N VAL A 112 -8.18 -1.51 -4.16
CA VAL A 112 -7.32 -2.70 -4.19
C VAL A 112 -6.12 -2.54 -5.14
N ILE A 113 -6.32 -1.86 -6.27
CA ILE A 113 -5.27 -1.56 -7.26
C ILE A 113 -4.07 -0.83 -6.64
N THR A 114 -4.27 -0.04 -5.58
CA THR A 114 -3.18 0.68 -4.90
C THR A 114 -2.16 -0.30 -4.31
N SER A 115 -2.63 -1.33 -3.60
CA SER A 115 -1.77 -2.36 -3.02
C SER A 115 -1.04 -3.19 -4.08
N GLU A 116 -1.65 -3.39 -5.25
CA GLU A 116 -0.98 -4.05 -6.39
C GLU A 116 0.17 -3.21 -6.92
N VAL A 117 -0.04 -1.91 -7.12
CA VAL A 117 1.03 -0.97 -7.49
C VAL A 117 2.14 -1.01 -6.43
N GLY A 118 1.80 -1.02 -5.14
CA GLY A 118 2.76 -1.14 -4.04
C GLY A 118 3.54 -2.46 -4.03
N LEU A 119 2.89 -3.59 -4.29
CA LEU A 119 3.51 -4.90 -4.45
C LEU A 119 4.50 -4.90 -5.63
N TRP A 120 4.09 -4.38 -6.77
CA TRP A 120 4.94 -4.32 -7.95
C TRP A 120 6.08 -3.32 -7.79
N LEU A 121 5.92 -2.23 -7.02
CA LEU A 121 7.01 -1.32 -6.67
C LEU A 121 8.06 -2.04 -5.82
N GLY A 122 7.61 -2.78 -4.81
CA GLY A 122 8.48 -3.63 -4.01
C GLY A 122 9.25 -4.63 -4.88
N ARG A 123 8.56 -5.32 -5.81
CA ARG A 123 9.20 -6.26 -6.76
C ARG A 123 10.19 -5.56 -7.67
N LEU A 124 9.82 -4.44 -8.27
CA LEU A 124 10.66 -3.68 -9.18
C LEU A 124 11.97 -3.27 -8.49
N LEU A 125 11.91 -2.86 -7.22
CA LEU A 125 13.08 -2.40 -6.47
C LEU A 125 13.92 -3.58 -5.93
N ALA A 126 13.30 -4.57 -5.30
CA ALA A 126 13.99 -5.60 -4.53
C ALA A 126 14.20 -6.95 -5.25
N ASP A 127 13.48 -7.23 -6.34
CA ASP A 127 13.54 -8.52 -7.04
C ASP A 127 14.20 -8.38 -8.43
N GLU A 128 15.36 -9.00 -8.61
CA GLU A 128 16.10 -8.94 -9.88
C GLU A 128 15.35 -9.62 -11.03
N ASN A 129 14.54 -10.63 -10.68
CA ASN A 129 13.75 -11.40 -11.62
C ASN A 129 12.35 -10.80 -11.84
N ALA A 130 12.08 -9.60 -11.29
CA ALA A 130 10.80 -8.94 -11.47
C ALA A 130 10.45 -8.83 -12.96
N THR A 131 9.35 -9.47 -13.35
CA THR A 131 8.87 -9.51 -14.74
C THR A 131 8.38 -8.14 -15.20
N VAL A 132 7.95 -7.29 -14.27
CA VAL A 132 7.51 -5.91 -14.56
C VAL A 132 8.58 -5.06 -15.24
N ARG A 133 9.87 -5.42 -15.07
CA ARG A 133 10.99 -4.76 -15.77
C ARG A 133 11.00 -5.03 -17.29
N ASP A 134 10.28 -6.05 -17.76
CA ASP A 134 10.05 -6.33 -19.20
C ASP A 134 8.70 -5.77 -19.69
N TRP A 135 7.90 -5.21 -18.79
CA TRP A 135 6.77 -4.31 -19.02
C TRP A 135 6.79 -3.45 -20.31
N PRO A 136 6.21 -3.79 -21.49
CA PRO A 136 6.06 -2.76 -22.52
C PRO A 136 5.26 -1.54 -22.02
N GLU A 137 4.30 -1.74 -21.13
CA GLU A 137 3.55 -0.66 -20.49
C GLU A 137 4.46 0.25 -19.65
N LEU A 138 5.37 -0.34 -18.85
CA LEU A 138 6.37 0.39 -18.09
C LEU A 138 7.34 1.15 -19.00
N HIS A 139 7.83 0.52 -20.08
CA HIS A 139 8.79 1.13 -21.00
C HIS A 139 8.16 2.31 -21.73
N ALA A 140 6.95 2.14 -22.26
CA ALA A 140 6.21 3.22 -22.90
C ALA A 140 5.93 4.38 -21.91
N ALA A 141 5.69 4.08 -20.64
CA ALA A 141 5.51 5.09 -19.60
C ALA A 141 6.80 5.87 -19.30
N LEU A 142 7.95 5.20 -19.23
CA LEU A 142 9.25 5.84 -19.09
C LEU A 142 9.59 6.75 -20.29
N GLU A 143 9.28 6.29 -21.51
CA GLU A 143 9.46 7.11 -22.72
C GLU A 143 8.57 8.35 -22.72
N ARG A 144 7.30 8.24 -22.28
CA ARG A 144 6.43 9.42 -22.09
C ARG A 144 6.97 10.42 -21.07
N ALA A 145 7.74 9.95 -20.07
CA ALA A 145 8.43 10.80 -19.11
C ALA A 145 9.70 11.49 -19.66
N GLY A 146 10.03 11.24 -20.93
CA GLY A 146 11.24 11.72 -21.59
C GLY A 146 12.50 10.91 -21.26
N GLU A 147 12.39 9.70 -20.71
CA GLU A 147 13.55 8.82 -20.54
C GLU A 147 13.90 8.19 -21.91
N PRO A 148 15.15 8.34 -22.39
CA PRO A 148 15.54 7.78 -23.68
C PRO A 148 15.60 6.24 -23.62
N PRO A 149 15.24 5.55 -24.72
CA PRO A 149 15.44 4.11 -24.82
C PRO A 149 16.90 3.72 -24.55
N PRO A 150 17.17 2.64 -23.77
CA PRO A 150 18.52 2.20 -23.48
C PRO A 150 19.28 1.79 -24.75
N PRO A 151 20.61 1.99 -24.79
CA PRO A 151 21.41 1.61 -25.94
C PRO A 151 21.40 0.09 -26.19
N PRO A 152 21.57 -0.36 -27.45
CA PRO A 152 21.70 -1.77 -27.77
C PRO A 152 22.85 -2.43 -27.00
N GLY A 153 22.65 -3.67 -26.55
CA GLY A 153 23.67 -4.45 -25.84
C GLY A 153 23.75 -4.23 -24.31
N GLY A 154 23.07 -3.22 -23.76
CA GLY A 154 23.04 -2.91 -22.32
C GLY A 154 21.98 -3.66 -21.50
N GLY A 155 21.42 -4.76 -22.01
CA GLY A 155 20.29 -5.45 -21.37
C GLY A 155 18.94 -4.74 -21.50
N GLY A 156 18.85 -3.72 -22.37
CA GLY A 156 17.63 -2.98 -22.66
C GLY A 156 17.01 -2.31 -21.43
N TRP A 157 15.69 -2.09 -21.46
CA TRP A 157 14.94 -1.51 -20.35
C TRP A 157 15.05 -2.32 -19.07
N ARG A 158 15.07 -3.65 -19.15
CA ARG A 158 15.29 -4.52 -17.99
C ARG A 158 16.58 -4.19 -17.25
N GLY A 159 17.69 -4.10 -18.00
CA GLY A 159 19.00 -3.75 -17.47
C GLY A 159 19.02 -2.34 -16.87
N ALA A 160 18.48 -1.36 -17.60
CA ALA A 160 18.42 0.04 -17.16
C ALA A 160 17.61 0.22 -15.87
N VAL A 161 16.39 -0.31 -15.82
CA VAL A 161 15.52 -0.24 -14.63
C VAL A 161 16.16 -0.99 -13.45
N GLY A 162 16.80 -2.14 -13.70
CA GLY A 162 17.54 -2.87 -12.69
C GLY A 162 18.70 -2.07 -12.09
N ALA A 163 19.48 -1.39 -12.94
CA ALA A 163 20.57 -0.52 -12.49
C ALA A 163 20.06 0.68 -11.69
N TRP A 164 18.94 1.28 -12.11
CA TRP A 164 18.30 2.38 -11.37
C TRP A 164 17.80 1.93 -10.00
N ALA A 165 17.11 0.79 -9.93
CA ALA A 165 16.67 0.20 -8.66
C ALA A 165 17.86 -0.01 -7.71
N GLY A 166 18.96 -0.62 -8.19
CA GLY A 166 20.18 -0.80 -7.40
C GLY A 166 20.78 0.52 -6.91
N LYS A 167 20.86 1.54 -7.78
CA LYS A 167 21.34 2.87 -7.41
C LYS A 167 20.47 3.51 -6.33
N LEU A 168 19.15 3.46 -6.48
CA LEU A 168 18.21 3.99 -5.48
C LEU A 168 18.39 3.29 -4.13
N LEU A 169 18.38 1.96 -4.10
CA LEU A 169 18.54 1.21 -2.86
C LEU A 169 19.91 1.45 -2.18
N SER A 170 20.94 1.83 -2.95
CA SER A 170 22.24 2.23 -2.39
C SER A 170 22.29 3.66 -1.86
N ALA A 171 21.42 4.55 -2.32
CA ALA A 171 21.45 5.98 -2.03
C ALA A 171 20.45 6.39 -0.95
N MET A 172 19.34 5.69 -0.80
CA MET A 172 18.20 6.11 0.01
C MET A 172 17.51 4.96 0.75
N THR A 173 16.56 5.32 1.61
CA THR A 173 15.63 4.39 2.26
C THR A 173 14.25 4.57 1.64
N VAL A 174 13.68 3.50 1.08
CA VAL A 174 12.30 3.49 0.58
C VAL A 174 11.45 2.64 1.51
N GLN A 175 10.44 3.24 2.11
CA GLN A 175 9.48 2.58 2.98
C GLN A 175 8.16 2.40 2.23
N ILE A 176 7.58 1.20 2.32
CA ILE A 176 6.32 0.84 1.70
C ILE A 176 5.42 0.26 2.79
N VAL A 177 4.27 0.90 3.02
CA VAL A 177 3.14 0.32 3.72
C VAL A 177 2.23 -0.29 2.64
N PRO A 178 2.26 -1.61 2.43
CA PRO A 178 1.57 -2.23 1.29
C PRO A 178 0.05 -2.22 1.43
N ILE A 179 -0.45 -2.29 2.67
CA ILE A 179 -1.88 -2.29 3.01
C ILE A 179 -2.01 -1.65 4.39
N GLU A 180 -2.47 -0.40 4.49
CA GLU A 180 -2.70 0.26 5.77
C GLU A 180 -3.94 -0.30 6.48
N SER A 181 -5.08 -0.36 5.79
CA SER A 181 -6.33 -0.91 6.32
C SER A 181 -6.44 -2.42 6.05
N LEU A 182 -5.58 -3.20 6.71
CA LEU A 182 -5.48 -4.66 6.46
C LEU A 182 -6.79 -5.41 6.70
N GLU A 183 -7.51 -5.11 7.77
CA GLU A 183 -8.75 -5.81 8.08
C GLU A 183 -9.89 -5.43 7.12
N GLY A 184 -9.99 -4.15 6.77
CA GLY A 184 -10.95 -3.72 5.76
C GLY A 184 -10.64 -4.31 4.38
N ARG A 185 -9.36 -4.42 4.01
CA ARG A 185 -8.96 -5.12 2.78
C ARG A 185 -9.44 -6.58 2.75
N ARG A 186 -9.42 -7.30 3.87
CA ARG A 186 -9.95 -8.68 3.95
C ARG A 186 -11.47 -8.73 3.78
N GLN A 187 -12.20 -7.72 4.24
CA GLN A 187 -13.65 -7.63 4.03
C GLN A 187 -14.00 -7.36 2.56
N VAL A 188 -13.21 -6.54 1.87
CA VAL A 188 -13.32 -6.34 0.42
C VAL A 188 -13.09 -7.65 -0.32
N GLU A 189 -12.05 -8.41 0.04
CA GLU A 189 -11.79 -9.75 -0.52
C GLU A 189 -12.91 -10.76 -0.21
N ALA A 190 -13.67 -10.55 0.86
CA ALA A 190 -14.84 -11.34 1.23
C ALA A 190 -16.15 -10.89 0.54
N GLY A 191 -16.11 -9.84 -0.29
CA GLY A 191 -17.23 -9.40 -1.12
C GLY A 191 -17.83 -8.03 -0.77
N ASP A 192 -17.35 -7.34 0.27
CA ASP A 192 -17.75 -5.95 0.53
C ASP A 192 -16.95 -4.97 -0.37
N LEU A 193 -17.23 -5.02 -1.66
CA LEU A 193 -16.48 -4.31 -2.69
C LEU A 193 -16.55 -2.78 -2.58
N CYS A 194 -17.47 -2.25 -1.77
CA CYS A 194 -17.65 -0.82 -1.54
C CYS A 194 -16.97 -0.30 -0.28
N LEU A 195 -16.44 -1.17 0.59
CA LEU A 195 -15.91 -0.76 1.87
C LEU A 195 -14.76 0.24 1.68
N ARG A 196 -14.96 1.46 2.16
CA ARG A 196 -13.92 2.52 2.13
C ARG A 196 -13.17 2.60 3.44
N ARG A 197 -13.93 2.65 4.53
CA ARG A 197 -13.49 2.98 5.88
C ARG A 197 -12.91 1.77 6.61
N THR A 198 -12.28 2.00 7.76
CA THR A 198 -11.78 0.92 8.62
C THR A 198 -12.88 -0.07 8.99
N ALA A 199 -12.52 -1.35 9.00
CA ALA A 199 -13.38 -2.40 9.52
C ALA A 199 -13.67 -2.19 11.02
N GLY A 200 -14.94 -2.11 11.39
CA GLY A 200 -15.40 -2.06 12.78
C GLY A 200 -15.55 -0.65 13.38
N SER A 201 -14.58 0.24 13.20
CA SER A 201 -14.68 1.64 13.66
C SER A 201 -15.31 2.58 12.64
N GLU A 202 -15.39 2.16 11.37
CA GLU A 202 -16.01 2.93 10.29
C GLU A 202 -15.45 4.36 10.13
N VAL A 203 -14.14 4.51 10.28
CA VAL A 203 -13.44 5.79 10.12
C VAL A 203 -12.68 5.82 8.80
N ASP A 204 -12.75 6.96 8.12
CA ASP A 204 -11.90 7.26 6.96
C ASP A 204 -10.52 7.68 7.47
N LEU A 205 -9.51 6.83 7.21
CA LEU A 205 -8.13 7.06 7.64
C LEU A 205 -7.57 8.37 7.08
N ASN A 206 -7.95 8.75 5.85
CA ASN A 206 -7.52 10.00 5.22
C ASN A 206 -8.38 11.20 5.62
N ARG A 207 -9.16 11.09 6.70
CA ARG A 207 -9.88 12.19 7.37
C ARG A 207 -9.55 12.25 8.86
N ASN A 208 -8.65 11.39 9.34
CA ASN A 208 -8.37 11.19 10.75
C ASN A 208 -7.09 11.91 11.25
N TRP A 209 -6.49 12.80 10.46
CA TRP A 209 -5.24 13.48 10.80
C TRP A 209 -5.43 14.84 11.49
N PRO A 210 -4.51 15.28 12.38
CA PRO A 210 -4.70 16.44 13.25
C PRO A 210 -4.36 17.80 12.58
N PHE A 211 -4.76 17.99 11.32
CA PHE A 211 -4.64 19.26 10.62
C PHE A 211 -5.93 19.56 9.86
N ALA A 212 -6.48 20.77 10.05
CA ALA A 212 -7.77 21.18 9.50
C ALA A 212 -8.88 20.11 9.72
N TRP A 213 -8.79 19.34 10.81
CA TRP A 213 -9.62 18.16 11.03
C TRP A 213 -11.08 18.54 11.26
N GLN A 214 -11.99 17.73 10.70
CA GLN A 214 -13.43 17.88 10.91
C GLN A 214 -14.01 16.56 11.41
N HIS A 215 -14.91 16.64 12.39
CA HIS A 215 -15.58 15.45 12.94
C HIS A 215 -16.44 14.74 11.88
N GLY A 216 -17.22 15.50 11.10
CA GLY A 216 -18.15 14.95 10.11
C GLY A 216 -19.30 14.14 10.73
N SER A 217 -20.17 13.58 9.89
CA SER A 217 -21.23 12.66 10.31
C SER A 217 -20.70 11.22 10.36
N PRO A 218 -20.98 10.42 11.41
CA PRO A 218 -20.64 8.98 11.45
C PRO A 218 -21.20 8.15 10.29
N SER A 219 -22.27 8.62 9.65
CA SER A 219 -22.86 7.97 8.46
C SER A 219 -22.15 8.34 7.14
N SER A 220 -21.19 9.27 7.15
CA SER A 220 -20.47 9.68 5.95
C SER A 220 -19.33 8.72 5.61
N ASP A 221 -19.14 8.45 4.33
CA ASP A 221 -17.93 7.77 3.81
C ASP A 221 -16.63 8.51 4.14
N THR A 222 -16.73 9.80 4.48
CA THR A 222 -15.60 10.66 4.88
C THR A 222 -15.58 10.96 6.38
N TYR A 223 -16.19 10.10 7.21
CA TYR A 223 -16.21 10.28 8.66
C TYR A 223 -14.78 10.23 9.22
N GLY A 224 -14.30 11.36 9.77
CA GLY A 224 -12.93 11.51 10.29
C GLY A 224 -12.71 10.93 11.69
N GLY A 225 -13.71 10.21 12.24
CA GLY A 225 -13.66 9.61 13.56
C GLY A 225 -14.16 10.53 14.69
N PRO A 226 -14.19 10.04 15.93
CA PRO A 226 -14.63 10.82 17.09
C PRO A 226 -13.63 11.93 17.49
N SER A 227 -12.37 11.80 17.08
CA SER A 227 -11.29 12.76 17.31
C SER A 227 -10.17 12.51 16.29
N PRO A 228 -9.30 13.49 16.00
CA PRO A 228 -8.12 13.22 15.19
C PRO A 228 -7.25 12.15 15.87
N LEU A 229 -6.66 11.27 15.07
CA LEU A 229 -5.85 10.13 15.48
C LEU A 229 -6.62 9.12 16.36
N SER A 230 -7.94 9.03 16.19
CA SER A 230 -8.76 7.99 16.85
C SER A 230 -8.38 6.58 16.38
N GLU A 231 -7.88 6.43 15.16
CA GLU A 231 -7.55 5.13 14.60
C GLU A 231 -6.13 4.70 14.99
N PRO A 232 -5.92 3.43 15.38
CA PRO A 232 -4.58 2.93 15.65
C PRO A 232 -3.66 3.00 14.41
N GLN A 233 -4.19 2.82 13.21
CA GLN A 233 -3.43 2.90 11.95
C GLN A 233 -2.82 4.30 11.75
N THR A 234 -3.62 5.36 11.88
CA THR A 234 -3.12 6.74 11.74
C THR A 234 -2.14 7.10 12.84
N ARG A 235 -2.32 6.60 14.07
CA ARG A 235 -1.32 6.77 15.15
C ARG A 235 0.00 6.09 14.82
N LEU A 236 -0.02 4.89 14.26
CA LEU A 236 1.17 4.14 13.89
C LEU A 236 1.91 4.80 12.72
N LEU A 237 1.20 5.23 11.67
CA LEU A 237 1.82 5.96 10.56
C LEU A 237 2.39 7.30 11.00
N ARG A 238 1.66 8.06 11.83
CA ARG A 238 2.19 9.29 12.41
C ARG A 238 3.48 9.04 13.17
N ALA A 239 3.53 8.01 14.02
CA ALA A 239 4.75 7.69 14.77
C ALA A 239 5.92 7.34 13.84
N GLU A 240 5.68 6.64 12.74
CA GLU A 240 6.69 6.31 11.72
C GLU A 240 7.18 7.55 10.95
N MET A 241 6.27 8.46 10.58
CA MET A 241 6.61 9.74 9.96
C MET A 241 7.44 10.62 10.89
N ASP A 242 7.06 10.68 12.17
CA ASP A 242 7.71 11.52 13.18
C ASP A 242 9.05 10.91 13.68
N ALA A 243 9.33 9.63 13.39
CA ALA A 243 10.53 8.94 13.88
C ALA A 243 11.84 9.50 13.33
N ALA A 244 11.82 10.06 12.11
CA ALA A 244 12.95 10.75 11.49
C ALA A 244 12.47 11.61 10.30
N PRO A 245 13.23 12.60 9.81
CA PRO A 245 12.80 13.43 8.68
C PRO A 245 12.55 12.61 7.40
N LEU A 246 11.45 12.90 6.70
CA LEU A 246 11.16 12.33 5.38
C LEU A 246 11.55 13.33 4.30
N ALA A 247 12.22 12.84 3.26
CA ALA A 247 12.45 13.59 2.03
C ALA A 247 11.19 13.58 1.13
N GLY A 248 10.43 12.48 1.15
CA GLY A 248 9.17 12.38 0.43
C GLY A 248 8.12 11.55 1.16
N TYR A 249 6.87 11.86 0.91
CA TYR A 249 5.70 11.15 1.43
C TYR A 249 4.70 11.02 0.28
N VAL A 250 4.24 9.79 0.02
CA VAL A 250 3.31 9.50 -1.07
C VAL A 250 2.19 8.60 -0.56
N ASN A 251 0.99 9.15 -0.34
CA ASN A 251 -0.21 8.35 -0.10
C ASN A 251 -0.92 8.06 -1.43
N VAL A 252 -1.24 6.79 -1.65
CA VAL A 252 -1.66 6.27 -2.95
C VAL A 252 -3.09 5.75 -2.86
N HIS A 253 -3.93 6.31 -3.71
CA HIS A 253 -5.37 6.12 -3.78
C HIS A 253 -5.82 5.73 -5.18
N SER A 254 -7.13 5.47 -5.34
CA SER A 254 -7.80 5.38 -6.64
C SER A 254 -9.22 5.94 -6.52
N GLY A 255 -9.91 6.06 -7.65
CA GLY A 255 -11.19 6.76 -7.83
C GLY A 255 -11.07 7.90 -8.85
N GLU A 256 -9.83 8.31 -9.11
CA GLU A 256 -9.46 9.31 -10.09
C GLU A 256 -8.07 8.96 -10.69
N TRP A 257 -7.73 9.57 -11.81
CA TRP A 257 -6.36 9.71 -12.26
C TRP A 257 -5.86 11.09 -11.84
N ALA A 258 -4.96 11.19 -10.86
CA ALA A 258 -4.46 12.48 -10.40
C ALA A 258 -3.07 12.41 -9.74
N LEU A 259 -2.39 13.55 -9.76
CA LEU A 259 -1.19 13.82 -8.96
C LEU A 259 -1.38 15.13 -8.19
N TYR A 260 -1.49 15.02 -6.87
CA TYR A 260 -1.76 16.15 -6.01
C TYR A 260 -0.57 16.57 -5.18
N THR A 261 -0.46 17.88 -4.99
CA THR A 261 0.36 18.53 -3.96
C THR A 261 -0.57 19.16 -2.93
N PRO A 262 -0.05 19.58 -1.76
CA PRO A 262 -0.82 20.41 -0.85
C PRO A 262 -1.28 21.72 -1.53
N TRP A 263 -2.42 22.27 -1.12
CA TRP A 263 -3.26 21.79 -0.02
C TRP A 263 -4.35 20.81 -0.47
N ASP A 264 -4.71 19.86 0.38
CA ASP A 264 -5.98 19.12 0.30
C ASP A 264 -7.15 19.98 0.84
N SER A 265 -6.90 20.67 1.95
CA SER A 265 -7.92 21.40 2.71
C SER A 265 -8.21 22.81 2.19
N LYS A 266 -7.49 23.27 1.16
CA LYS A 266 -7.58 24.66 0.66
C LYS A 266 -7.50 24.68 -0.87
N PRO A 267 -8.25 25.55 -1.55
CA PRO A 267 -8.19 25.71 -3.01
C PRO A 267 -7.01 26.57 -3.45
N ALA A 268 -5.79 26.19 -3.04
CA ALA A 268 -4.60 27.03 -3.13
C ALA A 268 -3.31 26.20 -3.11
N TYR A 269 -2.24 26.81 -3.60
CA TYR A 269 -0.90 26.23 -3.52
C TYR A 269 -0.26 26.50 -2.15
N ALA A 270 0.44 25.50 -1.63
CA ALA A 270 1.10 25.60 -0.35
C ALA A 270 2.49 26.27 -0.45
N PRO A 271 2.82 27.20 0.45
CA PRO A 271 4.08 27.95 0.41
C PRO A 271 5.28 27.10 0.88
N GLY A 272 6.50 27.48 0.49
CA GLY A 272 7.73 26.85 1.02
C GLY A 272 8.01 25.42 0.53
N LEU A 273 7.26 24.93 -0.46
CA LEU A 273 7.60 23.71 -1.19
C LEU A 273 8.83 23.93 -2.10
N PRO A 274 9.59 22.86 -2.45
CA PRO A 274 10.79 22.96 -3.27
C PRO A 274 10.53 23.61 -4.64
N ALA A 275 11.48 24.44 -5.11
CA ALA A 275 11.36 25.17 -6.38
C ALA A 275 11.35 24.25 -7.62
N ASP A 276 11.83 23.02 -7.48
CA ASP A 276 11.86 21.96 -8.48
C ASP A 276 10.62 21.05 -8.48
N LEU A 277 9.75 21.16 -7.46
CA LEU A 277 8.47 20.43 -7.40
C LEU A 277 7.58 20.66 -8.65
N PRO A 278 7.38 21.88 -9.19
CA PRO A 278 6.61 22.07 -10.42
C PRO A 278 7.10 21.21 -11.59
N LYS A 279 8.43 21.09 -11.74
CA LYS A 279 9.04 20.28 -12.79
C LYS A 279 8.82 18.79 -12.54
N LEU A 280 8.88 18.34 -11.29
CA LEU A 280 8.54 16.96 -10.95
C LEU A 280 7.06 16.66 -11.29
N VAL A 281 6.15 17.54 -10.89
CA VAL A 281 4.70 17.41 -11.13
C VAL A 281 4.43 17.33 -12.64
N GLU A 282 5.02 18.20 -13.45
CA GLU A 282 4.88 18.16 -14.91
C GLU A 282 5.35 16.81 -15.50
N ARG A 283 6.54 16.34 -15.11
CA ARG A 283 7.10 15.08 -15.61
C ARG A 283 6.25 13.87 -15.24
N VAL A 284 5.77 13.81 -14.00
CA VAL A 284 4.92 12.69 -13.53
C VAL A 284 3.53 12.78 -14.17
N ALA A 285 2.95 13.98 -14.30
CA ALA A 285 1.67 14.20 -14.97
C ALA A 285 1.70 13.75 -16.44
N ALA A 286 2.83 13.88 -17.13
CA ALA A 286 3.01 13.37 -18.49
C ALA A 286 2.95 11.83 -18.59
N VAL A 287 3.33 11.11 -17.53
CA VAL A 287 3.27 9.64 -17.49
C VAL A 287 1.84 9.16 -17.38
N CYS A 288 1.12 9.67 -16.37
CA CYS A 288 -0.27 9.29 -16.12
C CYS A 288 -1.24 9.95 -17.11
N GLY A 289 -0.90 11.10 -17.72
CA GLY A 289 -1.86 11.91 -18.48
C GLY A 289 -3.03 12.38 -17.59
N CYS A 290 -2.72 12.76 -16.35
CA CYS A 290 -3.69 13.01 -15.30
C CYS A 290 -3.75 14.47 -14.86
N THR A 291 -4.87 14.85 -14.24
CA THR A 291 -5.01 16.12 -13.54
C THR A 291 -3.92 16.24 -12.47
N ALA A 292 -3.25 17.39 -12.39
CA ALA A 292 -2.19 17.59 -11.43
C ALA A 292 -2.11 19.03 -10.91
N GLY A 293 -1.79 19.17 -9.62
CA GLY A 293 -1.68 20.47 -8.94
C GLY A 293 -2.07 20.40 -7.47
N PRO A 294 -2.34 21.55 -6.82
CA PRO A 294 -2.82 21.58 -5.45
C PRO A 294 -4.19 20.91 -5.34
N ALA A 295 -4.32 19.83 -4.56
CA ALA A 295 -5.51 18.99 -4.52
C ALA A 295 -6.81 19.78 -4.40
N GLY A 296 -6.96 20.63 -3.38
CA GLY A 296 -8.17 21.39 -3.12
C GLY A 296 -8.50 22.41 -4.21
N ALA A 297 -7.57 22.74 -5.10
CA ALA A 297 -7.79 23.61 -6.25
C ALA A 297 -8.21 22.84 -7.52
N VAL A 298 -7.79 21.59 -7.67
CA VAL A 298 -7.96 20.83 -8.92
C VAL A 298 -8.88 19.60 -8.82
N SER A 299 -9.07 19.01 -7.64
CA SER A 299 -9.89 17.79 -7.45
C SER A 299 -11.40 18.03 -7.50
N GLY A 300 -11.83 19.30 -7.41
CA GLY A 300 -13.23 19.69 -7.32
C GLY A 300 -13.85 19.59 -5.92
N TYR A 301 -13.08 19.18 -4.90
CA TYR A 301 -13.53 19.17 -3.50
C TYR A 301 -12.38 19.41 -2.51
N LEU A 302 -12.71 19.79 -1.27
CA LEU A 302 -11.72 19.93 -0.20
C LEU A 302 -11.70 18.68 0.68
N ALA A 303 -10.50 18.23 1.04
CA ALA A 303 -10.30 17.14 1.99
C ALA A 303 -9.67 17.68 3.28
N PHE A 304 -10.33 17.37 4.41
CA PHE A 304 -9.96 17.85 5.74
C PHE A 304 -9.43 16.69 6.58
N GLY A 305 -8.40 16.93 7.40
CA GLY A 305 -7.79 15.87 8.19
C GLY A 305 -7.05 14.82 7.36
N SER A 306 -6.41 15.22 6.25
CA SER A 306 -5.65 14.32 5.38
C SER A 306 -4.21 14.11 5.85
N SER A 307 -3.64 12.98 5.43
CA SER A 307 -2.26 12.60 5.73
C SER A 307 -1.24 13.49 5.00
N MET A 308 -1.51 13.89 3.75
CA MET A 308 -0.62 14.76 2.97
C MET A 308 -0.50 16.16 3.59
N ASP A 309 -1.61 16.80 3.96
CA ASP A 309 -1.56 18.11 4.61
C ASP A 309 -0.84 18.04 5.96
N TYR A 310 -1.01 16.94 6.72
CA TYR A 310 -0.23 16.71 7.94
C TYR A 310 1.26 16.51 7.65
N ALA A 311 1.63 15.72 6.63
CA ALA A 311 3.01 15.50 6.23
C ALA A 311 3.72 16.83 5.90
N TYR A 312 3.04 17.67 5.12
CA TYR A 312 3.50 19.00 4.77
C TYR A 312 3.62 19.92 6.00
N MET A 313 2.58 19.99 6.83
CA MET A 313 2.53 20.96 7.92
C MET A 313 3.34 20.57 9.15
N HIS A 314 3.26 19.31 9.57
CA HIS A 314 3.94 18.84 10.77
C HIS A 314 5.33 18.32 10.47
N SER A 315 5.43 17.30 9.60
CA SER A 315 6.67 16.59 9.33
C SER A 315 7.59 17.37 8.37
N LYS A 316 7.12 18.50 7.83
CA LYS A 316 7.84 19.39 6.90
C LYS A 316 8.44 18.62 5.72
N VAL A 317 7.69 17.65 5.21
CA VAL A 317 8.13 16.83 4.08
C VAL A 317 8.29 17.72 2.84
N PRO A 318 9.45 17.73 2.16
CA PRO A 318 9.66 18.54 0.97
C PRO A 318 8.80 18.11 -0.23
N TYR A 319 8.63 16.80 -0.42
CA TYR A 319 7.80 16.24 -1.50
C TYR A 319 6.61 15.44 -0.92
N PRO A 320 5.58 16.11 -0.37
CA PRO A 320 4.33 15.49 0.05
C PRO A 320 3.40 15.39 -1.17
N LEU A 321 2.95 14.18 -1.50
CA LEU A 321 2.15 13.90 -2.68
C LEU A 321 0.98 12.97 -2.33
N THR A 322 -0.21 13.32 -2.79
CA THR A 322 -1.33 12.38 -2.90
C THR A 322 -1.40 11.93 -4.37
N VAL A 323 -1.52 10.63 -4.60
CA VAL A 323 -1.57 10.06 -5.95
C VAL A 323 -2.85 9.26 -6.12
N GLU A 324 -3.60 9.50 -7.19
CA GLU A 324 -4.80 8.76 -7.56
C GLU A 324 -4.50 7.93 -8.81
N VAL A 325 -4.38 6.61 -8.64
CA VAL A 325 -3.74 5.74 -9.65
C VAL A 325 -4.65 5.31 -10.78
N PHE A 326 -5.96 5.35 -10.55
CA PHE A 326 -6.96 4.84 -11.48
C PHE A 326 -8.31 5.49 -11.18
N GLY A 327 -8.95 6.04 -12.21
CA GLY A 327 -10.35 6.44 -12.19
C GLY A 327 -11.11 5.69 -13.28
N GLY A 328 -12.22 5.05 -12.89
CA GLY A 328 -13.18 4.44 -13.81
C GLY A 328 -13.62 5.41 -14.90
N ASP A 329 -13.84 4.89 -16.11
CA ASP A 329 -14.20 5.66 -17.31
C ASP A 329 -13.22 6.81 -17.65
N GLY A 330 -11.99 6.77 -17.14
CA GLY A 330 -11.00 7.81 -17.35
C GLY A 330 -11.20 9.07 -16.50
N HIS A 331 -11.97 9.00 -15.41
CA HIS A 331 -12.13 10.11 -14.46
C HIS A 331 -10.75 10.66 -14.01
N GLY A 332 -10.54 11.97 -14.13
CA GLY A 332 -9.25 12.63 -13.86
C GLY A 332 -8.22 12.60 -15.00
N LYS A 333 -8.48 11.91 -16.11
CA LYS A 333 -7.62 12.01 -17.29
C LYS A 333 -7.77 13.39 -17.93
N LEU A 334 -6.63 13.93 -18.37
CA LEU A 334 -6.64 15.14 -19.18
C LEU A 334 -7.19 14.83 -20.58
N PRO A 335 -8.07 15.70 -21.12
CA PRO A 335 -8.42 15.67 -22.52
C PRO A 335 -7.18 15.74 -23.42
N ALA A 336 -7.24 15.11 -24.60
CA ALA A 336 -6.12 15.10 -25.53
C ALA A 336 -5.70 16.55 -25.89
N GLY A 337 -4.40 16.85 -25.72
CA GLY A 337 -3.82 18.16 -26.02
C GLY A 337 -3.99 19.22 -24.92
N SER A 338 -4.73 18.93 -23.83
CA SER A 338 -4.77 19.83 -22.68
C SER A 338 -3.52 19.68 -21.80
N LYS A 339 -3.30 20.68 -20.95
CA LYS A 339 -2.21 20.71 -19.97
C LYS A 339 -2.76 21.16 -18.63
N ASN A 340 -2.15 20.71 -17.55
CA ASN A 340 -2.41 21.24 -16.22
C ASN A 340 -1.98 22.71 -16.16
N ALA A 341 -2.67 23.51 -15.35
CA ALA A 341 -2.24 24.87 -15.05
C ALA A 341 -0.86 24.83 -14.35
N PRO A 342 0.08 25.72 -14.70
CA PRO A 342 1.32 25.88 -13.96
C PRO A 342 1.05 26.13 -12.47
N MET A 343 1.88 25.55 -11.60
CA MET A 343 1.70 25.72 -10.13
C MET A 343 1.75 27.19 -9.70
N SER A 344 2.42 28.06 -10.47
CA SER A 344 2.49 29.51 -10.24
C SER A 344 1.18 30.27 -10.48
N GLU A 345 0.19 29.67 -11.14
CA GLU A 345 -1.11 30.31 -11.39
C GLU A 345 -2.09 30.17 -10.21
N PHE A 346 -1.81 29.26 -9.27
CA PHE A 346 -2.64 29.07 -8.09
C PHE A 346 -2.26 30.07 -6.99
N PRO A 347 -3.24 30.62 -6.25
CA PRO A 347 -2.95 31.52 -5.14
C PRO A 347 -2.15 30.80 -4.06
N LEU A 348 -1.17 31.49 -3.47
CA LEU A 348 -0.47 31.01 -2.29
C LEU A 348 -1.29 31.32 -1.04
N VAL A 349 -1.57 30.30 -0.23
CA VAL A 349 -2.31 30.47 1.04
C VAL A 349 -1.52 29.88 2.19
N MET A 350 -1.25 30.72 3.19
CA MET A 350 -0.65 30.33 4.47
C MET A 350 -1.69 29.64 5.36
N PRO A 351 -1.30 28.69 6.23
CA PRO A 351 -2.19 28.16 7.26
C PRO A 351 -2.59 29.26 8.24
N THR A 352 -3.78 29.15 8.84
CA THR A 352 -4.18 30.06 9.92
C THR A 352 -3.35 29.78 11.18
N GLU A 353 -3.31 30.75 12.12
CA GLU A 353 -2.64 30.54 13.42
C GLU A 353 -3.26 29.35 14.19
N GLU A 354 -4.58 29.17 14.09
CA GLU A 354 -5.30 28.05 14.71
C GLU A 354 -4.87 26.71 14.13
N GLU A 355 -4.77 26.60 12.80
CA GLU A 355 -4.33 25.39 12.11
C GLU A 355 -2.87 25.05 12.43
N ALA A 356 -2.00 26.06 12.49
CA ALA A 356 -0.62 25.87 12.90
C ALA A 356 -0.53 25.41 14.38
N ALA A 357 -1.37 26.00 15.25
CA ALA A 357 -1.44 25.63 16.66
C ALA A 357 -2.02 24.23 16.88
N SER A 358 -2.99 23.78 16.08
CA SER A 358 -3.63 22.46 16.20
C SER A 358 -2.61 21.33 16.02
N VAL A 359 -1.73 21.47 15.04
CA VAL A 359 -0.63 20.55 14.76
C VAL A 359 0.36 20.52 15.93
N ALA A 360 0.79 21.68 16.41
CA ALA A 360 1.72 21.78 17.54
C ALA A 360 1.12 21.20 18.84
N ALA A 361 -0.17 21.44 19.09
CA ALA A 361 -0.87 20.90 20.25
C ALA A 361 -1.02 19.38 20.18
N SER A 362 -1.34 18.83 19.01
CA SER A 362 -1.41 17.38 18.80
C SER A 362 -0.07 16.71 19.06
N ALA A 363 1.02 17.27 18.53
CA ALA A 363 2.38 16.76 18.75
C ALA A 363 2.75 16.71 20.24
N ARG A 364 2.46 17.78 20.99
CA ARG A 364 2.72 17.85 22.45
C ARG A 364 1.92 16.83 23.25
N ARG A 365 0.61 16.69 22.99
CA ARG A 365 -0.25 15.73 23.70
C ARG A 365 0.25 14.30 23.54
N HIS A 366 0.69 13.94 22.34
CA HIS A 366 1.16 12.59 22.06
C HIS A 366 2.57 12.34 22.56
N ALA A 367 3.48 13.32 22.53
CA ALA A 367 4.77 13.21 23.18
C ALA A 367 4.61 12.94 24.69
N ALA A 368 3.66 13.62 25.34
CA ALA A 368 3.30 13.37 26.74
C ALA A 368 2.69 11.98 26.96
N ALA A 369 1.79 11.54 26.09
CA ALA A 369 1.19 10.20 26.15
C ALA A 369 2.23 9.08 25.96
N GLY A 370 3.17 9.25 25.02
CA GLY A 370 4.28 8.32 24.79
C GLY A 370 5.23 8.24 25.98
N ALA A 371 5.57 9.37 26.60
CA ALA A 371 6.35 9.40 27.84
C ALA A 371 5.64 8.70 29.00
N ALA A 372 4.33 8.93 29.15
CA ALA A 372 3.51 8.28 30.18
C ALA A 372 3.38 6.76 29.97
N ALA A 373 3.17 6.31 28.73
CA ALA A 373 3.13 4.89 28.38
C ALA A 373 4.50 4.20 28.60
N GLY A 374 5.60 4.88 28.27
CA GLY A 374 6.96 4.40 28.54
C GLY A 374 7.24 4.26 30.04
N ALA A 375 6.85 5.25 30.84
CA ALA A 375 6.96 5.20 32.30
C ALA A 375 6.09 4.08 32.92
N ALA A 376 4.87 3.89 32.43
CA ALA A 376 3.98 2.81 32.87
C ALA A 376 4.50 1.41 32.48
N GLY A 377 5.09 1.27 31.29
CA GLY A 377 5.73 0.03 30.81
C GLY A 377 6.95 -0.36 31.64
N LEU A 378 7.79 0.61 32.00
CA LEU A 378 8.91 0.44 32.94
C LEU A 378 8.42 0.06 34.34
N GLY A 379 7.33 0.68 34.82
CA GLY A 379 6.68 0.36 36.08
C GLY A 379 6.15 -1.08 36.14
N ARG A 380 5.48 -1.55 35.08
CA ARG A 380 4.98 -2.93 34.95
C ARG A 380 6.11 -3.96 34.88
N ARG A 381 7.19 -3.68 34.14
CA ARG A 381 8.39 -4.53 34.12
C ARG A 381 9.08 -4.58 35.48
N GLY A 382 9.18 -3.46 36.19
CA GLY A 382 9.70 -3.40 37.56
C GLY A 382 8.82 -4.13 38.58
N ALA A 383 7.51 -4.18 38.38
CA ALA A 383 6.58 -4.95 39.23
C ALA A 383 6.67 -6.47 38.95
N LEU A 384 6.79 -6.88 37.68
CA LEU A 384 7.02 -8.26 37.27
C LEU A 384 8.35 -8.81 37.79
N LEU A 385 9.44 -8.04 37.71
CA LEU A 385 10.74 -8.41 38.27
C LEU A 385 10.72 -8.52 39.80
N ARG A 386 9.95 -7.66 40.50
CA ARG A 386 9.76 -7.75 41.95
C ARG A 386 8.90 -8.95 42.36
N ARG A 387 7.90 -9.34 41.57
CA ARG A 387 7.13 -10.58 41.76
C ARG A 387 7.96 -11.82 41.48
N ALA A 388 8.79 -11.83 40.45
CA ALA A 388 9.71 -12.93 40.15
C ALA A 388 10.76 -13.13 41.25
N ARG A 389 11.31 -12.04 41.82
CA ARG A 389 12.22 -12.11 42.97
C ARG A 389 11.54 -12.61 44.26
N ARG A 390 10.25 -12.32 44.46
CA ARG A 390 9.48 -12.87 45.59
C ARG A 390 9.12 -14.35 45.40
N ALA A 391 8.87 -14.79 44.16
CA ALA A 391 8.63 -16.19 43.84
C ALA A 391 9.90 -17.06 43.94
N ALA A 392 11.08 -16.48 43.67
CA ALA A 392 12.36 -17.16 43.79
C ALA A 392 12.96 -17.17 45.22
N GLY A 393 12.39 -16.41 46.17
CA GLY A 393 12.88 -16.30 47.55
C GLY A 393 12.22 -17.23 48.57
N GLY A 394 11.31 -18.11 48.14
CA GLY A 394 10.58 -19.03 49.00
C GLY A 394 11.07 -20.47 48.89
N GLY A 395 12.23 -20.79 49.45
CA GLY A 395 12.68 -22.18 49.57
C GLY A 395 14.14 -22.35 49.95
N ALA A 396 14.35 -22.95 51.13
CA ALA A 396 15.56 -23.57 51.68
C ALA A 396 16.32 -22.75 52.74
N GLY A 397 16.25 -23.27 53.98
CA GLY A 397 17.06 -22.85 55.12
C GLY A 397 18.27 -23.78 55.37
N ALA A 398 19.23 -23.19 56.10
CA ALA A 398 20.28 -23.77 56.95
C ALA A 398 21.52 -24.43 56.30
N ALA A 399 22.68 -23.77 56.43
CA ALA A 399 23.92 -24.32 57.01
C ALA A 399 24.98 -23.21 57.18
N ALA A 400 25.91 -23.42 58.11
CA ALA A 400 26.75 -22.43 58.77
C ALA A 400 28.13 -22.19 58.12
N ALA A 401 28.74 -21.10 58.61
CA ALA A 401 30.18 -20.89 58.87
C ALA A 401 31.17 -20.51 57.74
N ALA A 402 31.88 -19.43 58.07
CA ALA A 402 33.30 -19.12 57.81
C ALA A 402 33.78 -18.68 56.42
N GLY A 403 34.34 -17.45 56.41
CA GLY A 403 35.72 -17.26 55.90
C GLY A 403 35.89 -16.50 54.58
N GLY A 404 36.52 -15.31 54.68
CA GLY A 404 37.64 -14.97 53.80
C GLY A 404 37.35 -14.27 52.47
N GLY A 405 37.50 -12.94 52.48
CA GLY A 405 38.61 -12.29 51.76
C GLY A 405 38.67 -12.30 50.22
N ARG A 406 38.72 -11.06 49.71
CA ARG A 406 39.48 -10.52 48.56
C ARG A 406 38.75 -10.28 47.23
N ARG A 407 38.95 -9.02 46.81
CA ARG A 407 38.77 -8.39 45.50
C ARG A 407 39.46 -9.19 44.38
N LEU A 408 38.96 -9.05 43.15
CA LEU A 408 39.74 -8.57 41.99
C LEU A 408 38.81 -8.20 40.83
N ALA A 409 39.27 -7.22 40.05
CA ALA A 409 38.61 -6.57 38.93
C ALA A 409 38.71 -7.39 37.62
N GLY A 410 37.87 -7.07 36.64
CA GLY A 410 38.03 -7.53 35.26
C GLY A 410 36.85 -7.18 34.36
N ALA A 411 37.13 -6.54 33.23
CA ALA A 411 36.19 -5.87 32.34
C ALA A 411 35.54 -6.78 31.28
N GLY A 412 34.40 -6.32 30.76
CA GLY A 412 34.05 -6.33 29.32
C GLY A 412 33.54 -7.61 28.66
N GLN A 413 32.23 -7.65 28.36
CA GLN A 413 31.69 -7.99 27.03
C GLN A 413 30.15 -7.90 27.03
N GLU A 414 29.58 -6.99 26.23
CA GLU A 414 28.16 -6.97 25.90
C GLU A 414 27.86 -8.00 24.81
N GLY A 415 27.20 -9.09 25.17
CA GLY A 415 26.55 -10.01 24.22
C GLY A 415 25.03 -9.84 24.28
N ARG A 416 24.44 -9.22 23.24
CA ARG A 416 22.98 -9.22 23.07
C ARG A 416 22.55 -10.53 22.41
N GLN A 417 21.88 -11.39 23.17
CA GLN A 417 21.23 -12.60 22.67
C GLN A 417 19.90 -12.26 22.01
N SER A 418 19.76 -12.69 20.76
CA SER A 418 18.51 -12.76 20.01
C SER A 418 17.67 -13.94 20.51
N LEU A 419 16.40 -13.69 20.86
CA LEU A 419 15.41 -14.75 21.08
C LEU A 419 14.29 -14.59 20.05
N ALA A 420 14.25 -15.53 19.11
CA ALA A 420 13.14 -15.75 18.21
C ALA A 420 12.04 -16.54 18.95
N LEU A 421 10.80 -16.05 18.91
CA LEU A 421 9.62 -16.79 19.34
C LEU A 421 8.66 -16.92 18.15
N SER A 422 8.57 -18.15 17.65
CA SER A 422 7.49 -18.59 16.76
C SER A 422 6.43 -19.28 17.60
N ALA A 423 5.16 -18.94 17.34
CA ALA A 423 3.96 -19.81 17.38
C ALA A 423 2.74 -19.09 17.97
N VAL A 424 1.75 -18.77 17.14
CA VAL A 424 0.32 -18.77 17.52
C VAL A 424 -0.48 -19.18 16.28
N PHE A 425 -0.95 -20.42 16.23
CA PHE A 425 -2.22 -20.82 15.63
C PHE A 425 -2.62 -22.20 16.17
N ALA A 426 -3.68 -22.24 16.98
CA ALA A 426 -4.47 -23.43 17.20
C ALA A 426 -5.91 -23.02 17.49
N ALA A 427 -6.83 -23.46 16.63
CA ALA A 427 -8.28 -23.38 16.83
C ALA A 427 -8.74 -24.49 17.80
N PRO A 428 -9.92 -24.38 18.44
CA PRO A 428 -10.33 -25.28 19.52
C PRO A 428 -10.95 -26.58 19.00
N ALA A 429 -10.60 -27.69 19.65
CA ALA A 429 -11.17 -29.02 19.42
C ALA A 429 -12.32 -29.31 20.41
N TRP A 430 -13.40 -29.84 19.86
CA TRP A 430 -14.51 -30.48 20.55
C TRP A 430 -14.07 -31.79 21.22
N GLN A 431 -14.60 -32.07 22.42
CA GLN A 431 -14.44 -33.33 23.14
C GLN A 431 -15.57 -34.32 22.79
N GLY A 432 -15.21 -35.58 22.61
CA GLY A 432 -16.12 -36.73 22.51
C GLY A 432 -15.33 -38.03 22.56
N ALA A 433 -15.61 -38.84 23.59
CA ALA A 433 -14.84 -39.98 24.08
C ALA A 433 -14.83 -41.23 23.17
N GLY A 434 -13.92 -42.18 23.49
CA GLY A 434 -14.14 -43.60 23.22
C GLY A 434 -12.91 -44.39 22.76
N ASP A 435 -12.37 -45.19 23.67
CA ASP A 435 -11.25 -46.13 23.53
C ASP A 435 -11.67 -47.43 22.79
N GLN A 436 -10.77 -48.02 21.98
CA GLN A 436 -10.39 -49.44 21.96
C GLN A 436 -9.66 -49.89 20.67
N SER A 437 -8.38 -50.23 20.86
CA SER A 437 -7.64 -51.43 20.43
C SER A 437 -7.71 -52.00 19.00
N GLN A 438 -6.50 -52.22 18.45
CA GLN A 438 -5.96 -53.46 17.84
C GLN A 438 -5.43 -53.41 16.39
N GLN A 439 -4.16 -53.87 16.33
CA GLN A 439 -3.49 -54.69 15.32
C GLN A 439 -2.87 -54.07 14.07
N GLN A 440 -1.54 -54.05 14.13
CA GLN A 440 -0.57 -54.07 13.03
C GLN A 440 -0.79 -55.26 12.09
N GLN A 441 -0.56 -55.04 10.80
CA GLN A 441 0.17 -55.97 9.93
C GLN A 441 0.91 -55.20 8.83
N GLN A 442 2.23 -55.43 8.75
CA GLN A 442 3.15 -54.90 7.73
C GLN A 442 3.18 -55.82 6.50
N GLN A 443 3.42 -55.27 5.31
CA GLN A 443 4.21 -55.89 4.22
C GLN A 443 4.53 -54.86 3.09
N PRO A 444 5.51 -55.11 2.19
CA PRO A 444 6.68 -54.25 2.03
C PRO A 444 6.74 -53.41 0.73
N GLN A 445 7.71 -52.50 0.71
CA GLN A 445 8.02 -51.47 -0.29
C GLN A 445 8.05 -51.94 -1.76
N GLN A 446 7.42 -51.14 -2.63
CA GLN A 446 7.91 -50.83 -3.97
C GLN A 446 7.76 -49.32 -4.21
N GLN A 447 8.87 -48.61 -4.43
CA GLN A 447 8.89 -47.30 -5.11
C GLN A 447 9.28 -47.55 -6.56
N PRO A 448 8.68 -46.87 -7.55
CA PRO A 448 9.20 -45.54 -7.88
C PRO A 448 8.24 -44.53 -8.54
N GLN A 449 8.78 -43.31 -8.63
CA GLN A 449 8.42 -42.14 -9.46
C GLN A 449 7.72 -40.98 -8.74
N HIS A 450 8.47 -39.87 -8.70
CA HIS A 450 8.15 -38.58 -8.10
C HIS A 450 6.82 -38.02 -8.61
N GLN A 451 5.74 -38.26 -7.84
CA GLN A 451 4.58 -37.39 -7.81
C GLN A 451 4.79 -36.40 -6.65
N ALA A 452 4.66 -35.10 -6.92
CA ALA A 452 4.66 -34.08 -5.88
C ALA A 452 3.62 -34.46 -4.82
N LYS A 453 3.98 -34.33 -3.53
CA LYS A 453 3.17 -34.84 -2.41
C LYS A 453 1.73 -34.31 -2.52
N PRO A 454 0.70 -35.10 -2.14
CA PRO A 454 -0.70 -34.67 -2.15
C PRO A 454 -0.93 -33.34 -1.39
N ALA A 455 -0.11 -33.05 -0.39
CA ALA A 455 -0.14 -31.77 0.33
C ALA A 455 0.33 -30.56 -0.51
N GLN A 456 1.30 -30.73 -1.41
CA GLN A 456 1.74 -29.66 -2.33
C GLN A 456 0.73 -29.44 -3.46
N GLN A 457 0.11 -30.50 -3.97
CA GLN A 457 -1.00 -30.37 -4.94
C GLN A 457 -2.25 -29.77 -4.28
N ARG A 458 -2.58 -30.17 -3.05
CA ARG A 458 -3.69 -29.58 -2.28
C ARG A 458 -3.40 -28.13 -1.89
N ARG A 459 -2.14 -27.79 -1.61
CA ARG A 459 -1.71 -26.40 -1.39
C ARG A 459 -1.78 -25.58 -2.68
N ALA A 460 -1.28 -26.09 -3.80
CA ALA A 460 -1.38 -25.44 -5.10
C ALA A 460 -2.84 -25.30 -5.59
N LEU A 461 -3.73 -26.26 -5.27
CA LEU A 461 -5.17 -26.17 -5.54
C LEU A 461 -5.89 -25.18 -4.61
N LEU A 462 -5.47 -25.07 -3.34
CA LEU A 462 -5.98 -24.05 -2.41
C LEU A 462 -5.46 -22.65 -2.74
N ASP A 463 -4.21 -22.54 -3.19
CA ASP A 463 -3.60 -21.29 -3.63
C ASP A 463 -4.19 -20.85 -4.99
N ALA A 464 -4.46 -21.79 -5.91
CA ALA A 464 -5.17 -21.51 -7.17
C ALA A 464 -6.67 -21.18 -6.96
N ALA A 465 -7.29 -21.66 -5.88
CA ALA A 465 -8.65 -21.27 -5.50
C ALA A 465 -8.72 -19.91 -4.76
N ALA A 466 -7.58 -19.41 -4.24
CA ALA A 466 -7.51 -18.13 -3.52
C ALA A 466 -7.13 -16.95 -4.42
N ALA A 467 -6.31 -17.17 -5.45
CA ALA A 467 -5.88 -16.14 -6.39
C ALA A 467 -7.01 -15.60 -7.30
N ASP A 468 -8.19 -16.24 -7.27
CA ASP A 468 -9.38 -15.81 -8.01
C ASP A 468 -10.45 -15.16 -7.11
N ALA A 469 -10.20 -14.98 -5.81
CA ALA A 469 -11.23 -14.63 -4.83
C ALA A 469 -11.89 -13.27 -5.11
N LEU A 470 -11.12 -12.24 -5.47
CA LEU A 470 -11.66 -10.89 -5.64
C LEU A 470 -12.47 -10.73 -6.93
N LEU A 471 -11.97 -11.25 -8.05
CA LEU A 471 -12.71 -11.19 -9.32
C LEU A 471 -13.91 -12.15 -9.30
N SER A 472 -13.79 -13.31 -8.65
CA SER A 472 -14.95 -14.18 -8.38
C SER A 472 -15.99 -13.48 -7.50
N ALA A 473 -15.57 -12.78 -6.44
CA ALA A 473 -16.47 -12.00 -5.60
C ALA A 473 -17.14 -10.86 -6.39
N TYR A 474 -16.39 -10.19 -7.27
CA TYR A 474 -16.92 -9.20 -8.20
C TYR A 474 -17.94 -9.79 -9.17
N GLU A 475 -17.67 -10.94 -9.78
CA GLU A 475 -18.59 -11.59 -10.73
C GLU A 475 -19.91 -12.02 -10.05
N ALA A 476 -19.84 -12.42 -8.78
CA ALA A 476 -21.00 -12.81 -7.96
C ALA A 476 -21.75 -11.63 -7.32
N ALA A 477 -21.18 -10.41 -7.35
CA ALA A 477 -21.71 -9.26 -6.62
C ALA A 477 -22.92 -8.60 -7.31
N PRO A 478 -23.81 -7.94 -6.54
CA PRO A 478 -24.89 -7.15 -7.12
C PRO A 478 -24.35 -5.93 -7.89
N ASP A 479 -25.14 -5.40 -8.82
CA ASP A 479 -24.75 -4.29 -9.73
C ASP A 479 -24.15 -3.08 -9.01
N GLY A 480 -24.72 -2.68 -7.88
CA GLY A 480 -24.20 -1.56 -7.09
C GLY A 480 -22.77 -1.80 -6.58
N ALA A 481 -22.49 -3.00 -6.07
CA ALA A 481 -21.17 -3.38 -5.58
C ALA A 481 -20.16 -3.53 -6.74
N ARG A 482 -20.59 -4.07 -7.88
CA ARG A 482 -19.76 -4.14 -9.10
C ARG A 482 -19.38 -2.75 -9.61
N ARG A 483 -20.35 -1.83 -9.70
CA ARG A 483 -20.11 -0.45 -10.11
C ARG A 483 -19.15 0.26 -9.16
N CYS A 484 -19.26 -0.02 -7.87
CA CYS A 484 -18.31 0.46 -6.86
C CYS A 484 -16.89 0.01 -7.19
N PHE A 485 -16.69 -1.30 -7.38
CA PHE A 485 -15.39 -1.86 -7.71
C PHE A 485 -14.79 -1.22 -8.96
N GLU A 486 -15.60 -1.02 -10.00
CA GLU A 486 -15.23 -0.46 -11.30
C GLU A 486 -14.73 0.98 -11.27
N ILE A 487 -15.15 1.78 -10.29
CA ILE A 487 -14.67 3.15 -10.12
C ILE A 487 -13.20 3.14 -9.69
N PHE A 488 -12.82 2.18 -8.86
CA PHE A 488 -11.53 2.15 -8.16
C PHE A 488 -10.53 1.15 -8.74
N ASN A 489 -10.99 0.15 -9.49
CA ASN A 489 -10.16 -0.98 -9.88
C ASN A 489 -10.35 -1.37 -11.36
N PRO A 490 -9.27 -1.56 -12.14
CA PRO A 490 -9.36 -2.14 -13.48
C PRO A 490 -9.85 -3.59 -13.44
N ARG A 491 -10.56 -4.02 -14.49
CA ARG A 491 -11.17 -5.36 -14.56
C ARG A 491 -10.50 -6.30 -15.55
N ASP A 492 -9.72 -5.76 -16.47
CA ASP A 492 -9.02 -6.52 -17.48
C ASP A 492 -7.50 -6.35 -17.34
N GLU A 493 -6.77 -7.34 -17.87
CA GLU A 493 -5.32 -7.41 -17.75
C GLU A 493 -4.63 -6.21 -18.41
N ALA A 494 -5.14 -5.72 -19.54
CA ALA A 494 -4.52 -4.61 -20.25
C ALA A 494 -4.61 -3.31 -19.44
N ALA A 495 -5.79 -2.99 -18.90
CA ALA A 495 -5.99 -1.84 -18.02
C ALA A 495 -5.15 -1.97 -16.74
N TYR A 496 -5.14 -3.14 -16.11
CA TYR A 496 -4.33 -3.43 -14.91
C TYR A 496 -2.84 -3.18 -15.16
N ARG A 497 -2.29 -3.80 -16.21
CA ARG A 497 -0.86 -3.68 -16.56
C ARG A 497 -0.50 -2.26 -16.92
N LYS A 498 -1.40 -1.53 -17.59
CA LYS A 498 -1.21 -0.13 -17.91
C LYS A 498 -1.15 0.74 -16.65
N VAL A 499 -2.08 0.56 -15.71
CA VAL A 499 -2.07 1.29 -14.42
C VAL A 499 -0.78 1.02 -13.66
N VAL A 500 -0.41 -0.25 -13.49
CA VAL A 500 0.81 -0.64 -12.79
C VAL A 500 2.05 -0.10 -13.51
N GLY A 501 2.17 -0.30 -14.82
CA GLY A 501 3.31 0.18 -15.61
C GLY A 501 3.49 1.69 -15.56
N ASP A 502 2.40 2.45 -15.74
CA ASP A 502 2.41 3.91 -15.69
C ASP A 502 2.87 4.41 -14.31
N TRP A 503 2.31 3.88 -13.22
CA TRP A 503 2.64 4.35 -11.88
C TRP A 503 3.99 3.88 -11.36
N LEU A 504 4.50 2.74 -11.81
CA LEU A 504 5.87 2.34 -11.52
C LEU A 504 6.90 3.23 -12.21
N ALA A 505 6.64 3.66 -13.46
CA ALA A 505 7.47 4.66 -14.11
C ALA A 505 7.44 5.99 -13.32
N ALA A 506 6.24 6.47 -12.98
CA ALA A 506 6.05 7.67 -12.18
C ALA A 506 6.81 7.62 -10.84
N PHE A 507 6.69 6.52 -10.08
CA PHE A 507 7.35 6.36 -8.79
C PHE A 507 8.87 6.24 -8.93
N LEU A 508 9.38 5.61 -10.00
CA LEU A 508 10.82 5.66 -10.29
C LEU A 508 11.32 7.09 -10.55
N ILE A 509 10.54 7.90 -11.26
CA ILE A 509 10.88 9.31 -11.52
C ILE A 509 10.86 10.11 -10.22
N ILE A 510 9.84 9.94 -9.39
CA ILE A 510 9.73 10.58 -8.07
C ILE A 510 10.94 10.21 -7.21
N LEU A 511 11.22 8.92 -7.06
CA LEU A 511 12.35 8.44 -6.26
C LEU A 511 13.68 8.97 -6.78
N ARG A 512 13.93 8.93 -8.10
CA ARG A 512 15.17 9.47 -8.68
C ARG A 512 15.30 10.97 -8.45
N HIS A 513 14.23 11.73 -8.67
CA HIS A 513 14.20 13.16 -8.45
C HIS A 513 14.52 13.51 -6.99
N ILE A 514 13.85 12.87 -6.03
CA ILE A 514 14.12 13.05 -4.61
C ILE A 514 15.57 12.67 -4.28
N SER A 515 16.09 11.57 -4.84
CA SER A 515 17.48 11.14 -4.64
C SER A 515 18.50 12.21 -5.05
N GLU A 516 18.22 12.90 -6.17
CA GLU A 516 19.11 13.88 -6.78
C GLU A 516 19.05 15.22 -6.07
N HIS A 517 17.91 15.57 -5.46
CA HIS A 517 17.66 16.89 -4.87
C HIS A 517 17.62 16.89 -3.33
N SER A 518 17.74 15.73 -2.68
CA SER A 518 17.72 15.63 -1.20
C SER A 518 19.10 15.40 -0.55
N GLY A 519 20.19 15.59 -1.29
CA GLY A 519 21.56 15.44 -0.78
C GLY A 519 21.97 16.55 0.23
N PRO A 520 23.18 16.46 0.83
CA PRO A 520 23.67 17.41 1.85
C PRO A 520 23.61 18.89 1.46
N GLN A 521 23.56 19.20 0.16
CA GLN A 521 23.46 20.57 -0.37
C GLN A 521 22.05 21.19 -0.23
N ALA A 522 20.98 20.39 -0.16
CA ALA A 522 19.60 20.89 -0.08
C ALA A 522 19.16 21.27 1.34
N ALA A 523 19.73 20.60 2.37
CA ALA A 523 19.45 20.92 3.77
C ALA A 523 19.86 22.36 4.15
N GLY A 524 20.90 22.91 3.50
CA GLY A 524 21.33 24.30 3.69
C GLY A 524 20.36 25.33 3.10
N ALA A 525 19.71 25.02 1.98
CA ALA A 525 18.76 25.91 1.31
C ALA A 525 17.39 25.96 2.04
N ALA A 526 16.91 24.80 2.52
CA ALA A 526 15.66 24.75 3.30
C ALA A 526 15.78 25.46 4.66
N ALA A 527 16.93 25.33 5.34
CA ALA A 527 17.20 26.05 6.59
C ALA A 527 17.33 27.57 6.37
N ALA A 528 17.91 28.01 5.25
CA ALA A 528 18.02 29.42 4.90
C ALA A 528 16.66 30.05 4.53
N GLY A 529 15.78 29.32 3.83
CA GLY A 529 14.42 29.77 3.51
C GLY A 529 13.54 29.91 4.77
N ALA A 530 13.64 28.96 5.70
CA ALA A 530 12.94 29.05 6.98
C ALA A 530 13.45 30.22 7.84
N ALA A 531 14.77 30.47 7.87
CA ALA A 531 15.35 31.61 8.59
C ALA A 531 14.94 32.96 7.99
N ALA A 532 14.84 33.07 6.66
CA ALA A 532 14.39 34.28 5.98
C ALA A 532 12.91 34.60 6.29
N SER A 533 12.03 33.59 6.28
CA SER A 533 10.62 33.76 6.65
C SER A 533 10.39 34.14 8.13
N GLY A 534 11.25 33.65 9.02
CA GLY A 534 11.24 34.03 10.45
C GLY A 534 11.73 35.46 10.70
N ALA A 535 12.68 35.94 9.88
CA ALA A 535 13.19 37.31 9.97
C ALA A 535 12.18 38.36 9.48
N GLU A 536 11.43 38.07 8.41
CA GLU A 536 10.35 38.96 7.93
C GLU A 536 9.18 39.03 8.91
N ALA A 537 8.80 37.92 9.55
CA ALA A 537 7.78 37.91 10.59
C ALA A 537 8.19 38.67 11.86
N ALA A 538 9.49 38.66 12.22
CA ALA A 538 10.01 39.41 13.36
C ALA A 538 10.11 40.93 13.09
N ALA A 539 10.36 41.33 11.84
CA ALA A 539 10.41 42.74 11.44
C ALA A 539 9.02 43.42 11.45
N ALA A 540 7.94 42.66 11.24
CA ALA A 540 6.56 43.16 11.27
C ALA A 540 5.99 43.35 12.70
N ALA A 541 6.69 42.89 13.74
CA ALA A 541 6.22 42.91 15.14
C ALA A 541 6.81 44.05 16.00
N ALA A 542 7.52 45.02 15.42
CA ALA A 542 8.02 46.18 16.15
C ALA A 542 6.92 47.26 16.28
N PRO A 543 6.56 47.72 17.49
CA PRO A 543 5.48 48.68 17.68
C PRO A 543 5.95 50.11 17.31
N GLN A 544 5.42 50.67 16.23
CA GLN A 544 5.51 52.12 16.00
C GLN A 544 4.44 52.83 16.83
N ALA A 545 4.91 53.62 17.80
CA ALA A 545 4.09 54.48 18.63
C ALA A 545 3.84 55.84 17.95
N GLY A 546 2.56 56.19 17.79
CA GLY A 546 2.03 57.55 17.92
C GLY A 546 2.07 58.48 16.69
N ALA A 547 0.89 58.83 16.15
CA ALA A 547 0.28 60.16 16.29
C ALA A 547 -0.88 60.39 15.29
N GLY A 548 -1.98 60.97 15.79
CA GLY A 548 -2.72 62.02 15.07
C GLY A 548 -3.94 61.62 14.24
N ALA A 549 -5.12 61.99 14.73
CA ALA A 549 -6.42 61.89 14.08
C ALA A 549 -6.63 62.91 12.94
N ALA A 550 -7.50 62.60 11.97
CA ALA A 550 -8.49 63.51 11.39
C ALA A 550 -9.50 62.76 10.51
N ALA A 551 -10.79 63.05 10.72
CA ALA A 551 -11.92 62.58 9.92
C ALA A 551 -12.21 63.51 8.73
N ALA A 552 -12.69 62.98 7.61
CA ALA A 552 -13.68 63.63 6.74
C ALA A 552 -14.25 62.63 5.71
N ALA A 553 -15.56 62.67 5.55
CA ALA A 553 -16.39 61.87 4.65
C ALA A 553 -16.22 62.23 3.16
N VAL A 554 -16.75 61.39 2.25
CA VAL A 554 -17.79 61.76 1.26
C VAL A 554 -18.13 60.57 0.31
N ALA A 555 -19.43 60.24 0.31
CA ALA A 555 -20.32 59.74 -0.75
C ALA A 555 -20.00 58.51 -1.63
N ALA A 556 -20.95 57.57 -1.57
CA ALA A 556 -21.29 56.61 -2.61
C ALA A 556 -21.97 57.28 -3.83
N PRO A 557 -22.10 56.54 -4.94
CA PRO A 557 -23.42 56.40 -5.54
C PRO A 557 -23.81 54.93 -5.77
N ALA A 558 -25.12 54.71 -5.67
CA ALA A 558 -25.82 53.45 -5.90
C ALA A 558 -26.12 53.23 -7.40
N GLY A 559 -26.30 51.95 -7.76
CA GLY A 559 -27.28 51.55 -8.76
C GLY A 559 -26.76 50.71 -9.92
N ALA A 560 -26.91 49.38 -9.84
CA ALA A 560 -27.48 48.53 -10.88
C ALA A 560 -27.68 47.10 -10.34
N ALA A 561 -28.88 46.56 -10.54
CA ALA A 561 -29.35 45.30 -9.99
C ALA A 561 -29.24 44.13 -11.00
N ALA A 562 -28.94 42.94 -10.45
CA ALA A 562 -29.35 41.58 -10.86
C ALA A 562 -28.81 41.00 -12.20
N PRO A 563 -28.67 39.65 -12.36
CA PRO A 563 -29.41 38.61 -11.64
C PRO A 563 -28.62 37.44 -11.05
N GLN A 564 -29.26 36.82 -10.05
CA GLN A 564 -28.99 35.47 -9.56
C GLN A 564 -29.24 34.46 -10.69
N ALA A 565 -28.26 33.60 -10.95
CA ALA A 565 -28.44 32.37 -11.71
C ALA A 565 -28.14 31.19 -10.79
N ALA A 566 -29.15 30.33 -10.64
CA ALA A 566 -29.13 29.10 -9.87
C ALA A 566 -28.09 28.12 -10.42
N ALA A 567 -27.23 27.60 -9.54
CA ALA A 567 -26.43 26.42 -9.83
C ALA A 567 -27.26 25.18 -9.46
N SER A 568 -27.69 24.44 -10.48
CA SER A 568 -28.36 23.15 -10.35
C SER A 568 -27.36 22.09 -9.83
N SER A 569 -27.56 21.64 -8.60
CA SER A 569 -26.93 20.46 -8.03
C SER A 569 -27.68 19.21 -8.50
N ALA A 570 -27.13 18.50 -9.49
CA ALA A 570 -27.56 17.14 -9.82
C ALA A 570 -26.89 16.17 -8.84
N GLY A 571 -27.41 16.11 -7.61
CA GLY A 571 -27.13 15.03 -6.67
C GLY A 571 -27.96 13.80 -7.05
N VAL A 572 -27.30 12.73 -7.48
CA VAL A 572 -27.94 11.42 -7.63
C VAL A 572 -28.12 10.82 -6.23
N GLN A 573 -29.31 11.04 -5.64
CA GLN A 573 -29.77 10.32 -4.46
C GLN A 573 -30.24 8.92 -4.86
N LEU A 574 -29.56 7.88 -4.38
CA LEU A 574 -30.09 6.52 -4.36
C LEU A 574 -30.98 6.38 -3.12
N SER A 575 -32.29 6.41 -3.33
CA SER A 575 -33.29 6.19 -2.29
C SER A 575 -33.43 4.69 -1.98
N SER A 576 -33.13 4.32 -0.74
CA SER A 576 -33.50 3.04 -0.13
C SER A 576 -34.98 3.07 0.28
N SER A 577 -35.84 2.31 -0.39
CA SER A 577 -37.21 2.06 0.07
C SER A 577 -37.29 0.71 0.79
N GLY A 578 -37.43 0.76 2.11
CA GLY A 578 -37.88 -0.35 2.92
C GLY A 578 -39.36 -0.65 2.66
N ALA A 579 -39.69 -1.95 2.59
CA ALA A 579 -41.06 -2.42 2.53
C ALA A 579 -41.45 -3.02 3.89
N ALA A 580 -42.43 -2.41 4.55
CA ALA A 580 -43.15 -3.00 5.67
C ALA A 580 -44.64 -2.68 5.53
N SER A 581 -45.45 -3.75 5.65
CA SER A 581 -46.85 -3.83 6.09
C SER A 581 -47.92 -2.97 5.39
N GLY A 582 -48.88 -3.66 4.78
CA GLY A 582 -50.05 -3.08 4.13
C GLY A 582 -51.12 -2.51 5.07
N PRO A 583 -52.30 -2.19 4.52
CA PRO A 583 -53.53 -2.70 5.12
C PRO A 583 -54.58 -3.16 4.11
N ALA A 584 -55.53 -3.91 4.66
CA ALA A 584 -56.74 -4.42 4.03
C ALA A 584 -57.73 -3.31 3.62
N GLY A 585 -58.52 -3.60 2.57
CA GLY A 585 -59.70 -2.83 2.19
C GLY A 585 -60.37 -3.47 0.97
N ALA A 586 -61.55 -4.06 1.20
CA ALA A 586 -62.31 -4.87 0.26
C ALA A 586 -63.24 -4.05 -0.66
N VAL A 587 -63.95 -4.79 -1.54
CA VAL A 587 -65.12 -4.43 -2.39
C VAL A 587 -64.73 -3.80 -3.75
N GLY A 588 -65.17 -4.26 -4.92
CA GLY A 588 -66.07 -5.32 -5.37
C GLY A 588 -66.53 -5.04 -6.81
N ALA A 589 -66.84 -6.11 -7.56
CA ALA A 589 -67.60 -6.18 -8.82
C ALA A 589 -67.00 -5.63 -10.13
N GLY A 590 -66.98 -6.49 -11.16
CA GLY A 590 -66.68 -6.18 -12.56
C GLY A 590 -66.10 -7.37 -13.29
#